data_AF-A0A7Z9FBT2-F1
#
_entry.id   AF-A0A7Z9FBT2-F1
#
_cell.length_a   1.000
_cell.length_b   1.000
_cell.length_c   1.000
_cell.angle_alpha   90.00
_cell.angle_beta   90.00
_cell.angle_gamma   90.00
#
_symmetry.space_group_name_H-M   'P 1'
#
loop_
_entity.id
_entity.type
_entity.pdbx_description
1 polymer ?
#
loop_
_entity_poly.entity_id
_entity_poly.type
_entity_poly.pdbx_seq_one_letter_code
_entity_poly.pdbx_strand_id
1 'polypeptide(L)'
;MSLKKAMKGTTPALIDVTVDAAGYRAQLEAVRDAPIFATNNSKEKHWYIGLQGRVFSRFIRFKVGDTAMVERFPVLLAGGLGTRLWPLSREIYPKQLMSISGKGSLLQQAAGRAIKIAPPEQVITVTTEAHYRPIRDQLVDVDPALGENILIEPEGRNTAAAIAISAFYAEDRANDAVLLVTPADHAIEDEATVSQAFEGAIYVASLNRLVTFGIRPTRAETDFGYIRQGQKIEATEGAFEVKSFIEKPDHMSAERMIADTDVYWNSGMFVFSANTILHEINRFEPEIFATSRNAFEQRVIEKNITRFTSKDYAKIPSLPIDKAVMERSNKVALIPIDLGWSDVGSWQKLWEISPRDENGVAVTGDVMVEGCRDSLLRSEGRLLACVGLENLAVVETADAVLVANKNSDQGIREIVKRLSALRRPEATRHLNEKRPWGSFKVLMENPGFKIKELVINVGGRLSLQSHQHRTEHWVVVSGKARVTRGDEVEFLSSNQSTYIPANVRHRLENAGPNVLRVIEVQCGNYLGEDDIERHDDVHGRVTNDIN
;
A
#
# COMPACT_ATOMS: atom_id res chain seq x y z
N MET A 1 24.70 18.74 -33.89
CA MET A 1 24.63 19.60 -35.11
C MET A 1 23.16 19.94 -35.33
N SER A 2 22.75 21.21 -35.54
CA SER A 2 21.32 21.48 -35.78
C SER A 2 20.86 20.87 -37.11
N LEU A 3 19.63 20.33 -37.16
CA LEU A 3 19.04 19.71 -38.36
C LEU A 3 19.15 20.64 -39.59
N LYS A 4 18.96 21.95 -39.40
CA LYS A 4 19.11 22.97 -40.45
C LYS A 4 20.52 23.02 -41.07
N LYS A 5 21.58 22.69 -40.32
CA LYS A 5 22.97 22.67 -40.81
C LYS A 5 23.31 21.36 -41.52
N ALA A 6 22.67 20.25 -41.13
CA ALA A 6 22.84 18.94 -41.77
C ALA A 6 22.09 18.82 -43.13
N MET A 7 21.05 19.65 -43.34
CA MET A 7 20.24 19.67 -44.57
C MET A 7 20.95 20.26 -45.82
N LYS A 8 22.11 20.91 -45.68
CA LYS A 8 22.77 21.65 -46.79
C LYS A 8 23.85 20.90 -47.59
N GLY A 9 24.18 19.65 -47.24
CA GLY A 9 25.18 18.85 -47.98
C GLY A 9 24.60 18.13 -49.21
N THR A 10 25.43 17.82 -50.22
CA THR A 10 25.03 17.27 -51.53
C THR A 10 25.23 15.75 -51.71
N THR A 11 25.66 15.02 -50.68
CA THR A 11 25.93 13.56 -50.75
C THR A 11 24.92 12.71 -49.96
N PRO A 12 24.66 11.44 -50.35
CA PRO A 12 23.93 10.48 -49.53
C PRO A 12 24.79 10.11 -48.32
N ALA A 13 24.28 10.32 -47.11
CA ALA A 13 24.94 9.93 -45.88
C ALA A 13 23.89 9.42 -44.88
N LEU A 14 24.23 8.34 -44.17
CA LEU A 14 23.56 8.00 -42.92
C LEU A 14 23.97 9.07 -41.91
N ILE A 15 23.02 9.82 -41.38
CA ILE A 15 23.30 10.84 -40.37
C ILE A 15 22.88 10.27 -39.02
N ASP A 16 23.86 9.96 -38.17
CA ASP A 16 23.63 9.61 -36.79
C ASP A 16 23.40 10.90 -35.98
N VAL A 17 22.22 11.02 -35.38
CA VAL A 17 21.88 12.13 -34.48
C VAL A 17 21.54 11.56 -33.12
N THR A 18 22.29 11.97 -32.09
CA THR A 18 21.96 11.72 -30.68
C THR A 18 21.21 12.94 -30.13
N VAL A 19 20.05 12.69 -29.54
CA VAL A 19 19.20 13.72 -28.92
C VAL A 19 18.81 13.28 -27.51
N ASP A 20 18.66 14.23 -26.60
CA ASP A 20 18.03 14.02 -25.30
C ASP A 20 16.49 14.01 -25.44
N ALA A 21 15.76 13.72 -24.36
CA ALA A 21 14.29 13.59 -24.39
C ALA A 21 13.58 14.89 -24.81
N ALA A 22 14.12 16.05 -24.42
CA ALA A 22 13.60 17.36 -24.79
C ALA A 22 13.84 17.67 -26.28
N GLY A 23 15.04 17.35 -26.78
CA GLY A 23 15.40 17.41 -28.18
C GLY A 23 14.64 16.41 -29.05
N TYR A 24 14.27 15.25 -28.49
CA TYR A 24 13.41 14.26 -29.13
C TYR A 24 11.97 14.76 -29.30
N ARG A 25 11.36 15.32 -28.24
CA ARG A 25 10.02 15.94 -28.30
C ARG A 25 9.94 17.08 -29.32
N ALA A 26 10.91 18.00 -29.29
CA ALA A 26 10.97 19.13 -30.22
C ALA A 26 11.16 18.68 -31.69
N GLN A 27 11.79 17.52 -31.92
CA GLN A 27 11.97 16.97 -33.26
C GLN A 27 10.75 16.20 -33.76
N LEU A 28 9.99 15.52 -32.88
CA LEU A 28 8.71 14.91 -33.27
C LEU A 28 7.69 15.95 -33.71
N GLU A 29 7.61 17.09 -33.00
CA GLU A 29 6.72 18.20 -33.38
C GLU A 29 7.12 18.82 -34.73
N ALA A 30 8.42 18.93 -35.03
CA ALA A 30 8.91 19.55 -36.26
C ALA A 30 8.67 18.70 -37.53
N VAL A 31 8.31 17.42 -37.39
CA VAL A 31 8.21 16.45 -38.50
C VAL A 31 6.78 15.91 -38.66
N ARG A 32 5.84 16.36 -37.82
CA ARG A 32 4.42 15.94 -37.75
C ARG A 32 3.65 16.05 -39.07
N ASP A 33 4.03 16.99 -39.95
CA ASP A 33 3.33 17.26 -41.21
C ASP A 33 4.05 16.71 -42.47
N ALA A 34 5.12 15.91 -42.32
CA ALA A 34 5.89 15.39 -43.44
C ALA A 34 5.46 13.97 -43.86
N PRO A 35 5.37 13.65 -45.17
CA PRO A 35 5.01 12.32 -45.65
C PRO A 35 6.18 11.35 -45.45
N ILE A 36 6.14 10.52 -44.40
CA ILE A 36 7.24 9.63 -43.99
C ILE A 36 6.71 8.22 -43.70
N PHE A 37 7.44 7.20 -44.16
CA PHE A 37 7.32 5.81 -43.69
C PHE A 37 8.24 5.61 -42.49
N ALA A 38 7.68 5.30 -41.32
CA ALA A 38 8.44 4.87 -40.14
C ALA A 38 8.38 3.34 -40.03
N THR A 39 9.54 2.69 -39.86
CA THR A 39 9.61 1.25 -39.56
C THR A 39 10.44 1.06 -38.29
N ASN A 40 9.97 0.18 -37.41
CA ASN A 40 10.61 -0.15 -36.13
C ASN A 40 11.32 -1.50 -36.29
N ASN A 41 12.62 -1.56 -35.96
CA ASN A 41 13.33 -2.82 -35.82
C ASN A 41 13.58 -3.07 -34.33
N SER A 42 12.75 -3.94 -33.73
CA SER A 42 12.64 -4.16 -32.28
C SER A 42 13.91 -4.69 -31.60
N LYS A 43 14.91 -5.13 -32.36
CA LYS A 43 16.18 -5.66 -31.81
C LYS A 43 17.26 -4.63 -31.55
N GLU A 44 17.20 -3.44 -32.15
CA GLU A 44 18.31 -2.46 -32.04
C GLU A 44 17.91 -1.07 -31.53
N LYS A 45 16.65 -0.83 -31.14
CA LYS A 45 16.16 0.49 -30.69
C LYS A 45 16.50 1.65 -31.66
N HIS A 46 16.54 1.37 -32.96
CA HIS A 46 16.77 2.38 -34.00
C HIS A 46 15.45 2.75 -34.69
N TRP A 47 15.23 4.05 -34.89
CA TRP A 47 14.16 4.57 -35.73
C TRP A 47 14.75 5.19 -37.00
N TYR A 48 14.12 4.89 -38.14
CA TYR A 48 14.48 5.45 -39.44
C TYR A 48 13.39 6.42 -39.89
N ILE A 49 13.76 7.67 -40.15
CA ILE A 49 12.91 8.62 -40.86
C ILE A 49 13.37 8.64 -42.32
N GLY A 50 12.53 8.11 -43.22
CA GLY A 50 12.73 8.22 -44.66
C GLY A 50 12.03 9.46 -45.21
N LEU A 51 12.79 10.46 -45.68
CA LEU A 51 12.23 11.61 -46.39
C LEU A 51 12.19 11.32 -47.90
N GLN A 52 10.99 11.34 -48.50
CA GLN A 52 10.81 11.22 -49.95
C GLN A 52 11.00 12.60 -50.62
N GLY A 53 12.15 12.82 -51.25
CA GLY A 53 12.33 13.88 -52.24
C GLY A 53 12.19 13.31 -53.66
N ARG A 54 11.79 14.15 -54.63
CA ARG A 54 11.60 13.76 -56.05
C ARG A 54 12.84 13.14 -56.75
N VAL A 55 14.03 13.17 -56.13
CA VAL A 55 15.27 12.66 -56.76
C VAL A 55 16.17 11.84 -55.80
N PHE A 56 15.98 11.86 -54.47
CA PHE A 56 16.79 11.06 -53.52
C PHE A 56 16.04 10.73 -52.21
N SER A 57 16.34 9.55 -51.63
CA SER A 57 15.94 9.15 -50.27
C SER A 57 17.10 9.35 -49.28
N ARG A 58 16.83 10.00 -48.13
CA ARG A 58 17.77 10.09 -47.00
C ARG A 58 17.24 9.31 -45.81
N PHE A 59 18.12 8.58 -45.15
CA PHE A 59 17.84 7.87 -43.90
C PHE A 59 18.57 8.55 -42.76
N ILE A 60 17.82 9.13 -41.82
CA ILE A 60 18.38 9.62 -40.56
C ILE A 60 18.25 8.48 -39.55
N ARG A 61 19.38 8.09 -38.94
CA ARG A 61 19.41 7.09 -37.87
C ARG A 61 19.44 7.86 -36.55
N PHE A 62 18.35 7.76 -35.80
CA PHE A 62 18.35 8.22 -34.42
C PHE A 62 18.92 7.11 -33.57
N LYS A 63 20.11 7.35 -33.02
CA LYS A 63 20.60 6.55 -31.91
C LYS A 63 20.00 7.20 -30.68
N VAL A 64 19.06 6.52 -30.04
CA VAL A 64 18.65 6.86 -28.68
C VAL A 64 19.91 6.66 -27.84
N GLY A 65 20.70 7.72 -27.66
CA GLY A 65 21.67 7.76 -26.57
C GLY A 65 20.89 7.48 -25.30
N ASP A 66 21.48 6.66 -24.41
CA ASP A 66 20.88 6.18 -23.17
C ASP A 66 19.71 7.07 -22.78
N THR A 67 18.48 6.58 -23.01
CA THR A 67 17.27 7.28 -22.59
C THR A 67 17.60 7.88 -21.24
N ALA A 68 17.53 9.21 -21.08
CA ALA A 68 17.47 9.78 -19.75
C ALA A 68 16.38 8.96 -19.06
N MET A 69 16.80 8.06 -18.17
CA MET A 69 15.92 7.07 -17.59
C MET A 69 14.89 7.90 -16.86
N VAL A 70 13.65 7.91 -17.35
CA VAL A 70 12.55 8.56 -16.63
C VAL A 70 12.60 7.93 -15.25
N GLU A 71 12.90 8.72 -14.22
CA GLU A 71 13.02 8.17 -12.87
C GLU A 71 11.62 7.83 -12.37
N ARG A 72 11.46 6.55 -12.01
CA ARG A 72 10.17 5.95 -11.67
C ARG A 72 10.10 5.84 -10.16
N PHE A 73 9.06 6.40 -9.59
CA PHE A 73 8.80 6.35 -8.16
C PHE A 73 7.47 5.66 -7.93
N PRO A 74 7.45 4.33 -7.76
CA PRO A 74 6.26 3.64 -7.26
C PRO A 74 5.87 4.20 -5.89
N VAL A 75 4.59 4.51 -5.70
CA VAL A 75 4.04 5.03 -4.44
C VAL A 75 3.02 4.04 -3.91
N LEU A 76 3.34 3.39 -2.79
CA LEU A 76 2.44 2.51 -2.06
C LEU A 76 1.65 3.33 -1.03
N LEU A 77 0.33 3.47 -1.24
CA LEU A 77 -0.56 4.12 -0.28
C LEU A 77 -1.04 3.11 0.76
N ALA A 78 -0.49 3.16 1.98
CA ALA A 78 -0.71 2.18 3.05
C ALA A 78 -1.38 2.77 4.31
N GLY A 79 -2.18 3.84 4.16
CA GLY A 79 -2.87 4.52 5.26
C GLY A 79 -4.28 4.02 5.62
N GLY A 80 -4.83 3.04 4.89
CA GLY A 80 -6.20 2.55 5.11
C GLY A 80 -6.33 1.74 6.41
N LEU A 81 -7.45 1.90 7.14
CA LEU A 81 -7.75 1.13 8.36
C LEU A 81 -8.45 -0.21 8.09
N GLY A 82 -9.17 -0.35 6.95
CA GLY A 82 -9.71 -1.62 6.48
C GLY A 82 -10.74 -2.31 7.40
N THR A 83 -11.63 -1.57 8.08
CA THR A 83 -12.52 -2.09 9.15
C THR A 83 -13.64 -3.05 8.72
N ARG A 84 -13.93 -3.15 7.42
CA ARG A 84 -15.02 -3.98 6.88
C ARG A 84 -14.76 -5.49 6.97
N LEU A 85 -13.49 -5.89 7.10
CA LEU A 85 -13.09 -7.28 7.24
C LEU A 85 -12.93 -7.68 8.71
N TRP A 86 -13.60 -7.01 9.64
CA TRP A 86 -13.69 -7.48 11.02
C TRP A 86 -14.37 -8.87 11.00
N PRO A 87 -13.88 -9.88 11.75
CA PRO A 87 -12.93 -9.82 12.84
C PRO A 87 -11.49 -10.15 12.41
N LEU A 88 -11.17 -10.18 11.12
CA LEU A 88 -9.78 -10.31 10.68
C LEU A 88 -9.07 -8.96 10.77
N SER A 89 -9.75 -7.87 10.40
CA SER A 89 -9.26 -6.50 10.59
C SER A 89 -9.40 -5.98 12.01
N ARG A 90 -8.36 -5.24 12.40
CA ARG A 90 -8.26 -4.49 13.66
C ARG A 90 -7.67 -3.12 13.36
N GLU A 91 -7.92 -2.14 14.21
CA GLU A 91 -7.37 -0.80 14.05
C GLU A 91 -5.83 -0.79 13.88
N ILE A 92 -5.11 -1.58 14.68
CA ILE A 92 -3.64 -1.68 14.61
C ILE A 92 -3.15 -2.68 13.56
N TYR A 93 -4.05 -3.47 12.98
CA TYR A 93 -3.74 -4.48 11.97
C TYR A 93 -4.69 -4.37 10.79
N PRO A 94 -4.50 -3.34 9.94
CA PRO A 94 -5.37 -3.05 8.82
C PRO A 94 -5.18 -4.02 7.66
N LYS A 95 -6.14 -4.00 6.72
CA LYS A 95 -6.28 -4.94 5.60
C LYS A 95 -4.98 -5.19 4.83
N GLN A 96 -4.21 -4.14 4.54
CA GLN A 96 -2.96 -4.24 3.78
C GLN A 96 -1.92 -5.18 4.42
N LEU A 97 -1.96 -5.36 5.74
CA LEU A 97 -1.05 -6.23 6.46
C LEU A 97 -1.44 -7.71 6.44
N MET A 98 -2.61 -8.05 5.91
CA MET A 98 -3.17 -9.40 5.99
C MET A 98 -2.87 -10.25 4.76
N SER A 99 -2.66 -11.54 5.00
CA SER A 99 -2.60 -12.58 3.96
C SER A 99 -4.00 -13.09 3.65
N ILE A 100 -4.74 -12.34 2.84
CA ILE A 100 -6.13 -12.66 2.47
C ILE A 100 -6.25 -13.36 1.11
N SER A 101 -5.32 -13.13 0.20
CA SER A 101 -5.28 -13.74 -1.13
C SER A 101 -3.84 -13.97 -1.56
N GLY A 102 -3.52 -15.09 -2.21
CA GLY A 102 -2.16 -15.34 -2.68
C GLY A 102 -1.13 -15.56 -1.55
N LYS A 103 0.15 -15.28 -1.83
CA LYS A 103 1.26 -15.44 -0.88
C LYS A 103 1.67 -14.09 -0.29
N GLY A 104 1.91 -14.06 1.02
CA GLY A 104 2.26 -12.83 1.75
C GLY A 104 1.06 -11.92 1.98
N SER A 105 1.27 -10.76 2.59
CA SER A 105 0.23 -9.75 2.75
C SER A 105 -0.05 -8.98 1.44
N LEU A 106 -1.17 -8.25 1.37
CA LEU A 106 -1.45 -7.38 0.23
C LEU A 106 -0.36 -6.31 0.04
N LEU A 107 0.17 -5.76 1.14
CA LEU A 107 1.30 -4.83 1.12
C LEU A 107 2.53 -5.49 0.50
N GLN A 108 2.87 -6.71 0.92
CA GLN A 108 4.02 -7.43 0.38
C GLN A 108 3.86 -7.73 -1.11
N GLN A 109 2.64 -8.05 -1.55
CA GLN A 109 2.33 -8.22 -2.97
C GLN A 109 2.46 -6.91 -3.74
N ALA A 110 1.95 -5.80 -3.19
CA ALA A 110 2.09 -4.47 -3.81
C ALA A 110 3.56 -4.03 -3.91
N ALA A 111 4.35 -4.26 -2.87
CA ALA A 111 5.79 -4.02 -2.86
C ALA A 111 6.53 -4.91 -3.88
N GLY A 112 6.18 -6.21 -3.94
CA GLY A 112 6.72 -7.15 -4.92
C GLY A 112 6.45 -6.73 -6.36
N ARG A 113 5.28 -6.12 -6.63
CA ARG A 113 4.99 -5.51 -7.94
C ARG A 113 5.80 -4.24 -8.17
N ALA A 114 5.94 -3.38 -7.15
CA ALA A 114 6.68 -2.12 -7.25
C ALA A 114 8.17 -2.32 -7.61
N ILE A 115 8.84 -3.29 -6.98
CA ILE A 115 10.27 -3.56 -7.23
C ILE A 115 10.56 -4.17 -8.62
N LYS A 116 9.53 -4.66 -9.32
CA LYS A 116 9.65 -5.08 -10.72
C LYS A 116 9.67 -3.89 -11.69
N ILE A 117 9.22 -2.71 -11.23
CA ILE A 117 9.06 -1.51 -12.07
C ILE A 117 10.21 -0.52 -11.86
N ALA A 118 10.69 -0.41 -10.61
CA ALA A 118 11.78 0.46 -10.21
C ALA A 118 12.65 -0.23 -9.13
N PRO A 119 13.92 0.16 -8.96
CA PRO A 119 14.73 -0.27 -7.83
C PRO A 119 14.02 -0.03 -6.48
N PRO A 120 14.22 -0.90 -5.48
CA PRO A 120 13.65 -0.74 -4.14
C PRO A 120 13.88 0.65 -3.51
N GLU A 121 15.03 1.27 -3.80
CA GLU A 121 15.43 2.59 -3.32
C GLU A 121 14.62 3.75 -3.93
N GLN A 122 13.78 3.48 -4.92
CA GLN A 122 12.86 4.46 -5.53
C GLN A 122 11.38 4.21 -5.14
N VAL A 123 11.09 3.12 -4.42
CA VAL A 123 9.73 2.83 -3.96
C VAL A 123 9.43 3.66 -2.72
N ILE A 124 8.40 4.49 -2.80
CA ILE A 124 7.91 5.34 -1.73
C ILE A 124 6.74 4.61 -1.06
N THR A 125 6.78 4.43 0.26
CA THR A 125 5.59 3.98 1.02
C THR A 125 5.06 5.11 1.88
N VAL A 126 3.77 5.41 1.78
CA VAL A 126 3.09 6.38 2.64
C VAL A 126 2.23 5.66 3.66
N THR A 127 2.40 5.97 4.94
CA THR A 127 1.67 5.35 6.05
C THR A 127 1.47 6.32 7.20
N THR A 128 0.58 5.97 8.13
CA THR A 128 0.47 6.67 9.42
C THR A 128 1.53 6.20 10.43
N GLU A 129 1.77 7.02 11.45
CA GLU A 129 2.60 6.67 12.62
C GLU A 129 2.14 5.37 13.30
N ALA A 130 0.83 5.17 13.41
CA ALA A 130 0.25 3.98 14.06
C ALA A 130 0.62 2.66 13.37
N HIS A 131 0.83 2.68 12.04
CA HIS A 131 1.12 1.48 11.24
C HIS A 131 2.56 1.40 10.73
N TYR A 132 3.37 2.43 10.95
CA TYR A 132 4.75 2.51 10.43
C TYR A 132 5.57 1.24 10.65
N ARG A 133 5.60 0.71 11.87
CA ARG A 133 6.43 -0.45 12.22
C ARG A 133 5.99 -1.74 11.54
N PRO A 134 4.74 -2.20 11.71
CA PRO A 134 4.34 -3.44 11.05
C PRO A 134 4.43 -3.34 9.51
N ILE A 135 4.24 -2.15 8.93
CA ILE A 135 4.47 -1.91 7.50
C ILE A 135 5.95 -2.08 7.16
N ARG A 136 6.85 -1.39 7.88
CA ARG A 136 8.30 -1.49 7.67
C ARG A 136 8.79 -2.93 7.83
N ASP A 137 8.33 -3.65 8.85
CA ASP A 137 8.73 -5.04 9.08
C ASP A 137 8.34 -5.92 7.89
N GLN A 138 7.12 -5.79 7.36
CA GLN A 138 6.67 -6.53 6.18
C GLN A 138 7.39 -6.13 4.89
N LEU A 139 7.75 -4.85 4.73
CA LEU A 139 8.52 -4.37 3.59
C LEU A 139 9.95 -4.93 3.60
N VAL A 140 10.60 -4.94 4.76
CA VAL A 140 11.96 -5.50 4.93
C VAL A 140 11.99 -7.01 4.66
N ASP A 141 10.91 -7.72 4.98
CA ASP A 141 10.75 -9.15 4.62
C ASP A 141 10.73 -9.37 3.09
N VAL A 142 10.35 -8.35 2.29
CA VAL A 142 10.38 -8.40 0.82
C VAL A 142 11.76 -7.98 0.31
N ASP A 143 12.22 -6.80 0.72
CA ASP A 143 13.55 -6.28 0.42
C ASP A 143 13.96 -5.25 1.49
N PRO A 144 15.16 -5.35 2.11
CA PRO A 144 15.60 -4.44 3.15
C PRO A 144 15.55 -2.95 2.78
N ALA A 145 15.83 -2.58 1.52
CA ALA A 145 15.88 -1.20 1.07
C ALA A 145 14.48 -0.53 1.02
N LEU A 146 13.41 -1.32 0.89
CA LEU A 146 12.04 -0.81 1.01
C LEU A 146 11.74 -0.22 2.40
N GLY A 147 12.44 -0.71 3.42
CA GLY A 147 12.32 -0.22 4.79
C GLY A 147 12.95 1.15 5.02
N GLU A 148 13.57 1.78 4.01
CA GLU A 148 14.29 3.05 4.11
C GLU A 148 13.54 4.24 3.49
N ASN A 149 12.57 4.02 2.61
CA ASN A 149 11.85 5.09 1.90
C ASN A 149 10.37 5.17 2.32
N ILE A 150 10.16 5.52 3.58
CA ILE A 150 8.82 5.60 4.17
C ILE A 150 8.50 7.04 4.57
N LEU A 151 7.35 7.53 4.09
CA LEU A 151 6.75 8.81 4.45
C LEU A 151 5.69 8.57 5.53
N ILE A 152 5.92 9.12 6.72
CA ILE A 152 5.10 8.85 7.90
C ILE A 152 4.22 10.06 8.22
N GLU A 153 2.94 9.91 7.93
CA GLU A 153 1.90 10.86 8.28
C GLU A 153 1.58 10.78 9.78
N PRO A 154 1.50 11.90 10.51
CA PRO A 154 1.06 11.89 11.90
C PRO A 154 -0.43 11.51 12.05
N GLU A 155 -1.23 11.77 11.02
CA GLU A 155 -2.64 11.42 10.93
C GLU A 155 -3.05 11.30 9.44
N GLY A 156 -4.08 10.51 9.15
CA GLY A 156 -4.54 10.33 7.77
C GLY A 156 -5.26 11.57 7.23
N ARG A 157 -4.82 12.09 6.08
CA ARG A 157 -5.45 13.22 5.35
C ARG A 157 -5.94 12.86 3.94
N ASN A 158 -6.25 11.57 3.75
CA ASN A 158 -6.76 11.01 2.49
C ASN A 158 -5.73 11.10 1.34
N THR A 159 -6.10 10.64 0.14
CA THR A 159 -5.12 10.35 -0.92
C THR A 159 -4.50 11.58 -1.58
N ALA A 160 -5.17 12.74 -1.60
CA ALA A 160 -4.58 13.94 -2.22
C ALA A 160 -3.34 14.44 -1.48
N ALA A 161 -3.38 14.48 -0.15
CA ALA A 161 -2.24 14.86 0.69
C ALA A 161 -1.07 13.89 0.52
N ALA A 162 -1.35 12.58 0.62
CA ALA A 162 -0.36 11.52 0.47
C ALA A 162 0.34 11.54 -0.90
N ILE A 163 -0.41 11.82 -1.98
CA ILE A 163 0.14 11.96 -3.33
C ILE A 163 0.96 13.24 -3.46
N ALA A 164 0.49 14.37 -2.90
CA ALA A 164 1.22 15.63 -2.95
C ALA A 164 2.59 15.55 -2.28
N ILE A 165 2.67 14.98 -1.06
CA ILE A 165 3.95 14.81 -0.36
C ILE A 165 4.88 13.81 -1.08
N SER A 166 4.32 12.78 -1.71
CA SER A 166 5.09 11.82 -2.52
C SER A 166 5.66 12.47 -3.77
N ALA A 167 4.88 13.36 -4.41
CA ALA A 167 5.33 14.12 -5.57
C ALA A 167 6.47 15.09 -5.22
N PHE A 168 6.36 15.83 -4.11
CA PHE A 168 7.47 16.66 -3.63
C PHE A 168 8.70 15.83 -3.27
N TYR A 169 8.52 14.66 -2.65
CA TYR A 169 9.62 13.74 -2.35
C TYR A 169 10.37 13.26 -3.59
N ALA A 170 9.64 12.99 -4.67
CA ALA A 170 10.20 12.55 -5.94
C ALA A 170 10.86 13.71 -6.71
N GLU A 171 10.27 14.92 -6.72
CA GLU A 171 10.87 16.12 -7.32
C GLU A 171 12.22 16.48 -6.68
N ASP A 172 12.36 16.32 -5.36
CA ASP A 172 13.63 16.56 -4.64
C ASP A 172 14.76 15.62 -5.10
N ARG A 173 14.44 14.51 -5.77
CA ARG A 173 15.41 13.48 -6.21
C ARG A 173 15.66 13.48 -7.70
N ALA A 174 14.64 13.74 -8.50
CA ALA A 174 14.72 13.68 -9.95
C ALA A 174 13.91 14.77 -10.64
N ASN A 175 14.57 15.47 -11.56
CA ASN A 175 13.86 16.29 -12.55
C ASN A 175 13.07 15.35 -13.46
N ASP A 176 11.77 15.62 -13.64
CA ASP A 176 10.82 14.80 -14.42
C ASP A 176 10.46 13.43 -13.82
N ALA A 177 10.47 13.32 -12.48
CA ALA A 177 9.98 12.13 -11.77
C ALA A 177 8.56 11.71 -12.20
N VAL A 178 8.36 10.42 -12.49
CA VAL A 178 7.05 9.82 -12.75
C VAL A 178 6.63 8.96 -11.57
N LEU A 179 5.46 9.26 -11.04
CA LEU A 179 4.86 8.54 -9.92
C LEU A 179 3.98 7.41 -10.46
N LEU A 180 4.10 6.24 -9.86
CA LEU A 180 3.19 5.12 -10.08
C LEU A 180 2.45 4.84 -8.78
N VAL A 181 1.31 5.50 -8.61
CA VAL A 181 0.54 5.46 -7.37
C VAL A 181 -0.34 4.22 -7.36
N THR A 182 -0.22 3.41 -6.32
CA THR A 182 -1.02 2.20 -6.14
C THR A 182 -1.46 2.04 -4.68
N PRO A 183 -2.73 1.70 -4.43
CA PRO A 183 -3.17 1.29 -3.10
C PRO A 183 -2.46 0.00 -2.67
N ALA A 184 -1.97 -0.02 -1.43
CA ALA A 184 -1.24 -1.18 -0.90
C ALA A 184 -2.16 -2.36 -0.51
N ASP A 185 -3.46 -2.22 -0.75
CA ASP A 185 -4.51 -3.05 -0.16
C ASP A 185 -5.43 -3.70 -1.22
N HIS A 186 -4.98 -3.76 -2.47
CA HIS A 186 -5.65 -4.41 -3.60
C HIS A 186 -5.07 -5.79 -3.91
N ALA A 187 -5.95 -6.73 -4.26
CA ALA A 187 -5.59 -8.03 -4.84
C ALA A 187 -5.54 -7.91 -6.37
N ILE A 188 -4.48 -8.43 -6.97
CA ILE A 188 -4.25 -8.43 -8.42
C ILE A 188 -3.69 -9.80 -8.81
N GLU A 189 -4.36 -10.51 -9.72
CA GLU A 189 -4.00 -11.87 -10.13
C GLU A 189 -2.92 -11.87 -11.23
N ASP A 190 -3.05 -11.02 -12.24
CA ASP A 190 -2.14 -11.00 -13.40
C ASP A 190 -1.07 -9.92 -13.27
N GLU A 191 0.00 -10.25 -12.53
CA GLU A 191 1.13 -9.33 -12.33
C GLU A 191 1.89 -8.99 -13.63
N ALA A 192 1.86 -9.85 -14.65
CA ALA A 192 2.60 -9.61 -15.89
C ALA A 192 1.91 -8.52 -16.73
N THR A 193 0.59 -8.57 -16.81
CA THR A 193 -0.23 -7.55 -17.49
C THR A 193 -0.11 -6.19 -16.79
N VAL A 194 0.01 -6.16 -15.45
CA VAL A 194 0.28 -4.94 -14.69
C VAL A 194 1.55 -4.23 -15.16
N SER A 195 2.68 -4.96 -15.24
CA SER A 195 3.96 -4.36 -15.65
C SER A 195 3.90 -3.79 -17.07
N GLN A 196 3.25 -4.49 -18.00
CA GLN A 196 3.09 -4.00 -19.39
C GLN A 196 2.22 -2.74 -19.46
N ALA A 197 1.11 -2.73 -18.71
CA ALA A 197 0.23 -1.57 -18.68
C ALA A 197 0.89 -0.35 -18.02
N PHE A 198 1.75 -0.55 -17.02
CA PHE A 198 2.53 0.54 -16.44
C PHE A 198 3.53 1.14 -17.42
N GLU A 199 4.21 0.35 -18.25
CA GLU A 199 5.10 0.89 -19.29
C GLU A 199 4.32 1.75 -20.30
N GLY A 200 3.15 1.29 -20.73
CA GLY A 200 2.24 2.09 -21.58
C GLY A 200 1.77 3.37 -20.89
N ALA A 201 1.43 3.30 -19.61
CA ALA A 201 1.01 4.44 -18.81
C ALA A 201 2.11 5.49 -18.63
N ILE A 202 3.37 5.09 -18.49
CA ILE A 202 4.52 6.01 -18.41
C ILE A 202 4.62 6.83 -19.70
N TYR A 203 4.45 6.20 -20.86
CA TYR A 203 4.45 6.92 -22.14
C TYR A 203 3.32 7.96 -22.19
N VAL A 204 2.09 7.58 -21.81
CA VAL A 204 0.93 8.50 -21.80
C VAL A 204 1.14 9.64 -20.79
N ALA A 205 1.66 9.35 -19.60
CA ALA A 205 1.99 10.34 -18.58
C ALA A 205 3.04 11.34 -19.08
N SER A 206 3.98 10.89 -19.93
CA SER A 206 4.97 11.76 -20.57
C SER A 206 4.35 12.82 -21.51
N LEU A 207 3.08 12.64 -21.90
CA LEU A 207 2.29 13.62 -22.65
C LEU A 207 1.54 14.61 -21.74
N ASN A 208 1.98 14.77 -20.48
CA ASN A 208 1.36 15.58 -19.44
C ASN A 208 -0.09 15.15 -19.12
N ARG A 209 -0.36 13.85 -19.19
CA ARG A 209 -1.66 13.26 -18.85
C ARG A 209 -1.65 12.68 -17.44
N LEU A 210 -2.82 12.66 -16.80
CA LEU A 210 -3.07 11.98 -15.53
C LEU A 210 -3.69 10.61 -15.83
N VAL A 211 -2.88 9.56 -15.86
CA VAL A 211 -3.33 8.23 -16.26
C VAL A 211 -4.03 7.54 -15.09
N THR A 212 -5.20 6.95 -15.34
CA THR A 212 -5.90 6.01 -14.46
C THR A 212 -6.18 4.71 -15.22
N PHE A 213 -6.27 3.60 -14.48
CA PHE A 213 -6.64 2.30 -15.04
C PHE A 213 -8.10 1.98 -14.77
N GLY A 214 -8.82 1.63 -15.83
CA GLY A 214 -10.24 1.30 -15.77
C GLY A 214 -10.50 -0.20 -15.79
N ILE A 215 -11.29 -0.68 -14.83
CA ILE A 215 -11.72 -2.07 -14.75
C ILE A 215 -13.14 -2.19 -15.29
N ARG A 216 -13.41 -3.25 -16.06
CA ARG A 216 -14.77 -3.47 -16.59
C ARG A 216 -15.75 -3.73 -15.44
N PRO A 217 -16.84 -2.96 -15.33
CA PRO A 217 -17.80 -3.14 -14.25
C PRO A 217 -18.62 -4.42 -14.46
N THR A 218 -18.84 -5.16 -13.37
CA THR A 218 -19.65 -6.40 -13.37
C THR A 218 -20.96 -6.27 -12.58
N ARG A 219 -21.13 -5.18 -11.82
CA ARG A 219 -22.36 -4.84 -11.08
C ARG A 219 -22.42 -3.32 -10.81
N ALA A 220 -23.56 -2.82 -10.34
CA ALA A 220 -23.69 -1.45 -9.88
C ALA A 220 -23.07 -1.30 -8.47
N GLU A 221 -21.76 -1.07 -8.38
CA GLU A 221 -21.06 -0.80 -7.11
C GLU A 221 -21.07 0.69 -6.79
N THR A 222 -21.48 1.10 -5.58
CA THR A 222 -21.53 2.52 -5.18
C THR A 222 -20.27 2.98 -4.45
N ASP A 223 -19.44 2.05 -3.96
CA ASP A 223 -18.20 2.37 -3.27
C ASP A 223 -17.03 2.67 -4.24
N PHE A 224 -17.22 2.56 -5.57
CA PHE A 224 -16.20 2.81 -6.60
C PHE A 224 -16.44 4.10 -7.38
N GLY A 225 -15.36 4.65 -7.93
CA GLY A 225 -15.44 5.67 -8.98
C GLY A 225 -15.77 5.07 -10.35
N TYR A 226 -16.49 5.83 -11.18
CA TYR A 226 -16.85 5.47 -12.55
C TYR A 226 -16.20 6.43 -13.54
N ILE A 227 -15.64 5.87 -14.59
CA ILE A 227 -14.92 6.58 -15.66
C ILE A 227 -15.65 6.29 -16.96
N ARG A 228 -16.11 7.33 -17.63
CA ARG A 228 -16.65 7.23 -18.98
C ARG A 228 -15.55 7.50 -20.00
N GLN A 229 -15.30 6.52 -20.85
CA GLN A 229 -14.31 6.59 -21.90
C GLN A 229 -14.68 7.67 -22.93
N GLY A 230 -13.70 8.46 -23.32
CA GLY A 230 -13.79 9.46 -24.37
C GLY A 230 -13.13 8.99 -25.67
N GLN A 231 -12.60 9.95 -26.42
CA GLN A 231 -11.91 9.68 -27.68
C GLN A 231 -10.57 9.00 -27.43
N LYS A 232 -10.10 8.21 -28.41
CA LYS A 232 -8.76 7.63 -28.36
C LYS A 232 -7.71 8.75 -28.39
N ILE A 233 -6.69 8.66 -27.53
CA ILE A 233 -5.57 9.59 -27.57
C ILE A 233 -4.65 9.19 -28.72
N GLU A 234 -4.43 10.11 -29.66
CA GLU A 234 -3.55 9.88 -30.82
C GLU A 234 -2.13 9.49 -30.38
N ALA A 235 -1.46 8.69 -31.21
CA ALA A 235 -0.11 8.15 -30.95
C ALA A 235 0.03 7.23 -29.71
N THR A 236 -1.08 6.76 -29.12
CA THR A 236 -1.08 5.77 -28.04
C THR A 236 -1.73 4.45 -28.47
N GLU A 237 -1.24 3.34 -27.91
CA GLU A 237 -1.90 2.03 -28.01
C GLU A 237 -2.77 1.83 -26.76
N GLY A 238 -4.09 2.03 -26.91
CA GLY A 238 -5.06 1.67 -25.87
C GLY A 238 -5.33 2.72 -24.79
N ALA A 239 -4.91 3.98 -24.98
CA ALA A 239 -5.28 5.08 -24.07
C ALA A 239 -6.39 5.97 -24.66
N PHE A 240 -7.28 6.41 -23.79
CA PHE A 240 -8.46 7.21 -24.13
C PHE A 240 -8.54 8.44 -23.24
N GLU A 241 -9.13 9.51 -23.75
CA GLU A 241 -9.54 10.64 -22.90
C GLU A 241 -10.65 10.20 -21.95
N VAL A 242 -10.85 10.94 -20.86
CA VAL A 242 -11.98 10.72 -19.95
C VAL A 242 -13.05 11.77 -20.20
N LYS A 243 -14.24 11.34 -20.59
CA LYS A 243 -15.40 12.23 -20.81
C LYS A 243 -16.02 12.70 -19.50
N SER A 244 -16.05 11.81 -18.51
CA SER A 244 -16.51 12.12 -17.16
C SER A 244 -15.93 11.13 -16.17
N PHE A 245 -15.55 11.63 -14.99
CA PHE A 245 -15.18 10.83 -13.83
C PHE A 245 -16.18 11.14 -12.72
N ILE A 246 -16.73 10.12 -12.07
CA ILE A 246 -17.71 10.26 -10.99
C ILE A 246 -17.34 9.31 -9.85
N GLU A 247 -16.83 9.84 -8.76
CA GLU A 247 -16.46 9.13 -7.54
C GLU A 247 -17.70 8.86 -6.67
N LYS A 248 -17.94 7.56 -6.42
CA LYS A 248 -18.97 7.01 -5.52
C LYS A 248 -20.39 7.52 -5.82
N PRO A 249 -20.94 7.17 -7.00
CA PRO A 249 -22.29 7.57 -7.37
C PRO A 249 -23.34 6.90 -6.48
N ASP A 250 -24.55 7.47 -6.47
CA ASP A 250 -25.72 6.78 -5.90
C ASP A 250 -26.07 5.52 -6.72
N HIS A 251 -26.86 4.63 -6.13
CA HIS A 251 -27.21 3.33 -6.74
C HIS A 251 -27.87 3.46 -8.11
N MET A 252 -28.82 4.40 -8.29
CA MET A 252 -29.50 4.58 -9.57
C MET A 252 -28.53 5.10 -10.64
N SER A 253 -27.63 5.98 -10.26
CA SER A 253 -26.56 6.48 -11.13
C SER A 253 -25.61 5.34 -11.54
N ALA A 254 -25.21 4.47 -10.60
CA ALA A 254 -24.37 3.30 -10.88
C ALA A 254 -25.06 2.31 -11.84
N GLU A 255 -26.35 2.00 -11.62
CA GLU A 255 -27.15 1.13 -12.50
C GLU A 255 -27.28 1.67 -13.93
N ARG A 256 -27.45 2.98 -14.07
CA ARG A 256 -27.50 3.61 -15.40
C ARG A 256 -26.15 3.57 -16.10
N MET A 257 -25.06 3.79 -15.37
CA MET A 257 -23.72 3.83 -15.95
C MET A 257 -23.25 2.46 -16.41
N ILE A 258 -23.52 1.38 -15.66
CA ILE A 258 -23.10 0.03 -16.06
C ILE A 258 -23.82 -0.49 -17.31
N ALA A 259 -24.97 0.09 -17.67
CA ALA A 259 -25.67 -0.26 -18.91
C ALA A 259 -24.88 0.15 -20.17
N ASP A 260 -23.94 1.10 -20.05
CA ASP A 260 -23.11 1.57 -21.15
C ASP A 260 -21.81 0.74 -21.27
N THR A 261 -21.39 0.43 -22.49
CA THR A 261 -20.17 -0.36 -22.75
C THR A 261 -18.87 0.45 -22.62
N ASP A 262 -18.97 1.78 -22.57
CA ASP A 262 -17.84 2.72 -22.51
C ASP A 262 -17.53 3.19 -21.08
N VAL A 263 -18.02 2.47 -20.07
CA VAL A 263 -17.89 2.79 -18.66
C VAL A 263 -16.97 1.79 -17.95
N TYR A 264 -16.11 2.31 -17.09
CA TYR A 264 -15.13 1.56 -16.31
C TYR A 264 -15.18 1.97 -14.84
N TRP A 265 -14.86 1.05 -13.94
CA TRP A 265 -14.52 1.40 -12.56
C TRP A 265 -13.12 1.99 -12.47
N ASN A 266 -12.95 3.03 -11.64
CA ASN A 266 -11.66 3.53 -11.23
C ASN A 266 -10.96 2.50 -10.33
N SER A 267 -9.78 2.05 -10.73
CA SER A 267 -8.98 1.11 -9.94
C SER A 267 -8.25 1.76 -8.76
N GLY A 268 -8.25 3.09 -8.64
CA GLY A 268 -7.46 3.85 -7.66
C GLY A 268 -5.95 3.83 -7.93
N MET A 269 -5.51 3.23 -9.03
CA MET A 269 -4.11 3.27 -9.49
C MET A 269 -3.92 4.40 -10.50
N PHE A 270 -2.83 5.14 -10.35
CA PHE A 270 -2.55 6.31 -11.19
C PHE A 270 -1.09 6.37 -11.66
N VAL A 271 -0.86 6.97 -12.83
CA VAL A 271 0.48 7.30 -13.32
C VAL A 271 0.51 8.72 -13.86
N PHE A 272 1.43 9.54 -13.37
CA PHE A 272 1.62 10.91 -13.82
C PHE A 272 3.02 11.41 -13.44
N SER A 273 3.50 12.45 -14.13
CA SER A 273 4.69 13.16 -13.66
C SER A 273 4.37 13.97 -12.40
N ALA A 274 5.35 14.06 -11.49
CA ALA A 274 5.22 14.81 -10.23
C ALA A 274 4.82 16.28 -10.50
N ASN A 275 5.46 16.92 -11.48
CA ASN A 275 5.13 18.28 -11.88
C ASN A 275 3.67 18.41 -12.39
N THR A 276 3.20 17.47 -13.23
CA THR A 276 1.83 17.54 -13.76
C THR A 276 0.79 17.44 -12.65
N ILE A 277 0.94 16.47 -11.73
CA ILE A 277 -0.02 16.31 -10.65
C ILE A 277 0.00 17.49 -9.67
N LEU A 278 1.19 17.99 -9.32
CA LEU A 278 1.35 19.12 -8.43
C LEU A 278 0.76 20.41 -9.03
N HIS A 279 0.92 20.62 -10.33
CA HIS A 279 0.26 21.71 -11.04
C HIS A 279 -1.27 21.62 -10.98
N GLU A 280 -1.83 20.42 -11.22
CA GLU A 280 -3.29 20.23 -11.18
C GLU A 280 -3.84 20.34 -9.74
N ILE A 281 -3.12 19.84 -8.73
CA ILE A 281 -3.46 20.06 -7.31
C ILE A 281 -3.45 21.56 -7.01
N ASN A 282 -2.40 22.30 -7.38
CA ASN A 282 -2.34 23.75 -7.12
C ASN A 282 -3.48 24.51 -7.83
N ARG A 283 -3.87 24.07 -9.02
CA ARG A 283 -4.96 24.69 -9.80
C ARG A 283 -6.33 24.50 -9.14
N PHE A 284 -6.60 23.31 -8.60
CA PHE A 284 -7.93 22.93 -8.13
C PHE A 284 -8.09 23.01 -6.60
N GLU A 285 -7.01 22.73 -5.88
CA GLU A 285 -6.89 22.69 -4.42
C GLU A 285 -5.59 23.40 -3.96
N PRO A 286 -5.47 24.73 -4.18
CA PRO A 286 -4.25 25.49 -3.86
C PRO A 286 -3.86 25.42 -2.38
N GLU A 287 -4.85 25.27 -1.48
CA GLU A 287 -4.59 25.10 -0.05
C GLU A 287 -3.92 23.75 0.25
N ILE A 288 -4.38 22.64 -0.36
CA ILE A 288 -3.72 21.33 -0.24
C ILE A 288 -2.28 21.43 -0.75
N PHE A 289 -2.06 22.06 -1.91
CA PHE A 289 -0.71 22.26 -2.45
C PHE A 289 0.20 23.02 -1.48
N ALA A 290 -0.24 24.21 -1.02
CA ALA A 290 0.57 25.08 -0.18
C ALA A 290 0.85 24.47 1.20
N THR A 291 -0.17 23.89 1.85
CA THR A 291 -0.01 23.27 3.18
C THR A 291 0.82 21.99 3.11
N SER A 292 0.66 21.17 2.05
CA SER A 292 1.50 19.99 1.82
C SER A 292 2.95 20.38 1.54
N ARG A 293 3.20 21.44 0.77
CA ARG A 293 4.56 21.96 0.52
C ARG A 293 5.20 22.43 1.82
N ASN A 294 4.49 23.21 2.62
CA ASN A 294 4.99 23.65 3.92
C ASN A 294 5.28 22.47 4.86
N ALA A 295 4.36 21.50 4.97
CA ALA A 295 4.59 20.30 5.79
C ALA A 295 5.81 19.50 5.30
N PHE A 296 6.00 19.42 3.98
CA PHE A 296 7.16 18.77 3.36
C PHE A 296 8.47 19.52 3.63
N GLU A 297 8.48 20.85 3.60
CA GLU A 297 9.68 21.64 3.95
C GLU A 297 10.05 21.53 5.44
N GLN A 298 9.06 21.36 6.32
CA GLN A 298 9.26 21.19 7.77
C GLN A 298 9.44 19.72 8.20
N ARG A 299 9.58 18.79 7.25
CA ARG A 299 9.74 17.36 7.54
C ARG A 299 11.03 17.07 8.31
N VAL A 300 11.00 16.02 9.11
CA VAL A 300 12.17 15.49 9.81
C VAL A 300 12.63 14.23 9.09
N ILE A 301 13.92 14.14 8.77
CA ILE A 301 14.51 12.95 8.15
C ILE A 301 15.44 12.27 9.16
N GLU A 302 15.14 11.01 9.49
CA GLU A 302 15.93 10.18 10.40
C GLU A 302 16.21 8.82 9.76
N LYS A 303 17.49 8.48 9.53
CA LYS A 303 17.89 7.20 8.91
C LYS A 303 17.09 6.89 7.63
N ASN A 304 17.02 7.87 6.72
CA ASN A 304 16.26 7.85 5.45
C ASN A 304 14.72 7.85 5.59
N ILE A 305 14.17 7.69 6.80
CA ILE A 305 12.74 7.80 7.06
C ILE A 305 12.33 9.26 7.13
N THR A 306 11.26 9.61 6.41
CA THR A 306 10.69 10.96 6.45
C THR A 306 9.47 10.98 7.36
N ARG A 307 9.50 11.83 8.40
CA ARG A 307 8.41 12.04 9.35
C ARG A 307 7.85 13.46 9.23
N PHE A 308 6.54 13.57 9.19
CA PHE A 308 5.85 14.85 9.21
C PHE A 308 5.37 15.18 10.62
N THR A 309 5.40 16.45 11.00
CA THR A 309 4.93 16.88 12.33
C THR A 309 3.43 17.21 12.30
N SER A 310 2.70 16.90 13.36
CA SER A 310 1.26 17.20 13.46
C SER A 310 0.96 18.70 13.29
N LYS A 311 1.87 19.57 13.74
CA LYS A 311 1.68 21.04 13.71
C LYS A 311 1.36 21.57 12.31
N ASP A 312 2.06 21.07 11.29
CA ASP A 312 1.89 21.54 9.92
C ASP A 312 1.04 20.57 9.09
N TYR A 313 1.16 19.27 9.32
CA TYR A 313 0.37 18.27 8.60
C TYR A 313 -1.13 18.38 8.88
N ALA A 314 -1.53 18.73 10.11
CA ALA A 314 -2.94 18.84 10.49
C ALA A 314 -3.69 19.98 9.77
N LYS A 315 -2.95 20.91 9.14
CA LYS A 315 -3.53 22.01 8.35
C LYS A 315 -3.92 21.55 6.94
N ILE A 316 -3.45 20.39 6.48
CA ILE A 316 -3.77 19.90 5.15
C ILE A 316 -5.25 19.47 5.10
N PRO A 317 -6.05 20.04 4.18
CA PRO A 317 -7.42 19.60 3.97
C PRO A 317 -7.47 18.10 3.61
N SER A 318 -8.41 17.37 4.19
CA SER A 318 -8.58 15.93 3.95
C SER A 318 -9.53 15.69 2.77
N LEU A 319 -8.99 15.38 1.59
CA LEU A 319 -9.77 15.14 0.38
C LEU A 319 -9.16 13.98 -0.45
N PRO A 320 -9.98 13.06 -1.02
CA PRO A 320 -9.46 12.07 -1.95
C PRO A 320 -9.02 12.74 -3.26
N ILE A 321 -7.95 12.21 -3.88
CA ILE A 321 -7.41 12.71 -5.14
C ILE A 321 -8.44 12.69 -6.27
N ASP A 322 -9.36 11.72 -6.22
CA ASP A 322 -10.45 11.54 -7.16
C ASP A 322 -11.32 12.81 -7.23
N LYS A 323 -11.73 13.33 -6.08
CA LYS A 323 -12.49 14.59 -5.96
C LYS A 323 -11.63 15.83 -6.16
N ALA A 324 -10.43 15.83 -5.60
CA ALA A 324 -9.51 16.98 -5.63
C ALA A 324 -9.11 17.34 -7.07
N VAL A 325 -8.82 16.33 -7.90
CA VAL A 325 -8.21 16.51 -9.21
C VAL A 325 -8.90 15.71 -10.30
N MET A 326 -9.12 14.40 -10.13
CA MET A 326 -9.50 13.53 -11.25
C MET A 326 -10.88 13.85 -11.84
N GLU A 327 -11.85 14.25 -11.01
CA GLU A 327 -13.17 14.71 -11.47
C GLU A 327 -13.15 16.05 -12.23
N ARG A 328 -12.10 16.85 -12.02
CA ARG A 328 -12.05 18.26 -12.45
C ARG A 328 -11.07 18.50 -13.59
N SER A 329 -10.05 17.65 -13.70
CA SER A 329 -8.98 17.80 -14.70
C SER A 329 -9.42 17.34 -16.08
N ASN A 330 -9.06 18.13 -17.11
CA ASN A 330 -9.19 17.73 -18.51
C ASN A 330 -7.98 16.95 -19.03
N LYS A 331 -6.99 16.65 -18.17
CA LYS A 331 -5.79 15.90 -18.53
C LYS A 331 -5.91 14.40 -18.23
N VAL A 332 -7.03 13.94 -17.69
CA VAL A 332 -7.20 12.53 -17.32
C VAL A 332 -7.22 11.65 -18.56
N ALA A 333 -6.44 10.58 -18.51
CA ALA A 333 -6.40 9.54 -19.53
C ALA A 333 -6.76 8.18 -18.88
N LEU A 334 -7.54 7.39 -19.60
CA LEU A 334 -7.98 6.06 -19.21
C LEU A 334 -7.21 5.01 -20.00
N ILE A 335 -6.64 4.03 -19.32
CA ILE A 335 -6.17 2.77 -19.90
C ILE A 335 -7.09 1.64 -19.38
N PRO A 336 -7.97 1.07 -20.22
CA PRO A 336 -8.74 -0.10 -19.87
C PRO A 336 -7.84 -1.31 -19.64
N ILE A 337 -8.06 -2.05 -18.55
CA ILE A 337 -7.25 -3.22 -18.22
C ILE A 337 -8.07 -4.32 -17.56
N ASP A 338 -7.66 -5.56 -17.80
CA ASP A 338 -8.16 -6.73 -17.08
C ASP A 338 -6.98 -7.37 -16.34
N LEU A 339 -7.09 -7.42 -15.00
CA LEU A 339 -6.00 -7.79 -14.10
C LEU A 339 -6.38 -8.91 -13.11
N GLY A 340 -7.63 -9.39 -13.16
CA GLY A 340 -8.23 -10.06 -12.00
C GLY A 340 -8.17 -9.15 -10.76
N TRP A 341 -8.46 -7.86 -10.94
CA TRP A 341 -8.37 -6.86 -9.88
C TRP A 341 -9.54 -6.96 -8.89
N SER A 342 -9.24 -6.80 -7.61
CA SER A 342 -10.24 -6.65 -6.55
C SER A 342 -9.72 -5.71 -5.45
N ASP A 343 -10.59 -4.81 -4.98
CA ASP A 343 -10.32 -3.93 -3.84
C ASP A 343 -10.40 -4.68 -2.49
N VAL A 344 -10.84 -5.94 -2.48
CA VAL A 344 -11.08 -6.78 -1.29
C VAL A 344 -11.75 -5.99 -0.14
N GLY A 345 -12.80 -5.25 -0.48
CA GLY A 345 -13.48 -4.35 0.45
C GLY A 345 -14.41 -5.03 1.46
N SER A 346 -14.82 -6.28 1.21
CA SER A 346 -15.87 -6.98 1.96
C SER A 346 -15.69 -8.49 1.99
N TRP A 347 -16.46 -9.18 2.82
CA TRP A 347 -16.47 -10.65 2.84
C TRP A 347 -17.02 -11.24 1.55
N GLN A 348 -18.03 -10.59 0.94
CA GLN A 348 -18.49 -10.93 -0.40
C GLN A 348 -17.35 -10.88 -1.42
N LYS A 349 -16.56 -9.80 -1.40
CA LYS A 349 -15.42 -9.64 -2.31
C LYS A 349 -14.36 -10.71 -2.10
N LEU A 350 -14.06 -11.02 -0.84
CA LEU A 350 -13.10 -12.07 -0.53
C LEU A 350 -13.60 -13.45 -1.00
N TRP A 351 -14.89 -13.73 -0.85
CA TRP A 351 -15.51 -14.96 -1.35
C TRP A 351 -15.41 -15.08 -2.88
N GLU A 352 -15.63 -13.98 -3.62
CA GLU A 352 -15.56 -13.97 -5.09
C GLU A 352 -14.17 -14.34 -5.63
N ILE A 353 -13.10 -13.88 -4.97
CA ILE A 353 -11.70 -14.12 -5.36
C ILE A 353 -11.10 -15.37 -4.72
N SER A 354 -11.82 -16.03 -3.81
CA SER A 354 -11.33 -17.23 -3.15
C SER A 354 -11.58 -18.47 -4.03
N PRO A 355 -10.68 -19.46 -3.99
CA PRO A 355 -10.98 -20.79 -4.51
C PRO A 355 -12.24 -21.35 -3.83
N ARG A 356 -13.16 -21.87 -4.63
CA ARG A 356 -14.47 -22.38 -4.20
C ARG A 356 -14.67 -23.80 -4.71
N ASP A 357 -15.41 -24.59 -3.95
CA ASP A 357 -15.89 -25.90 -4.39
C ASP A 357 -17.10 -25.80 -5.34
N GLU A 358 -17.65 -26.95 -5.74
CA GLU A 358 -18.82 -27.04 -6.62
C GLU A 358 -20.11 -26.44 -6.02
N ASN A 359 -20.18 -26.28 -4.70
CA ASN A 359 -21.31 -25.69 -3.99
C ASN A 359 -21.08 -24.20 -3.70
N GLY A 360 -20.01 -23.61 -4.23
CA GLY A 360 -19.66 -22.22 -4.00
C GLY A 360 -19.12 -21.95 -2.59
N VAL A 361 -18.62 -22.96 -1.87
CA VAL A 361 -18.04 -22.77 -0.53
C VAL A 361 -16.54 -22.47 -0.64
N ALA A 362 -16.12 -21.36 -0.05
CA ALA A 362 -14.71 -20.99 0.10
C ALA A 362 -14.26 -21.32 1.53
N VAL A 363 -13.17 -22.10 1.66
CA VAL A 363 -12.67 -22.58 2.96
C VAL A 363 -11.24 -22.10 3.21
N THR A 364 -10.95 -21.65 4.42
CA THR A 364 -9.59 -21.34 4.87
C THR A 364 -9.39 -21.80 6.33
N GLY A 365 -8.29 -22.50 6.60
CA GLY A 365 -7.96 -23.00 7.93
C GLY A 365 -8.59 -24.37 8.24
N ASP A 366 -8.71 -24.69 9.53
CA ASP A 366 -9.28 -25.95 10.01
C ASP A 366 -10.81 -25.88 10.05
N VAL A 367 -11.47 -26.35 8.99
CA VAL A 367 -12.92 -26.24 8.79
C VAL A 367 -13.51 -27.59 8.36
N MET A 368 -14.59 -27.99 9.01
CA MET A 368 -15.45 -29.11 8.59
C MET A 368 -16.76 -28.57 8.02
N VAL A 369 -17.15 -29.06 6.84
CA VAL A 369 -18.28 -28.55 6.08
C VAL A 369 -19.23 -29.70 5.74
N GLU A 370 -20.51 -29.54 6.06
CA GLU A 370 -21.57 -30.49 5.71
C GLU A 370 -22.79 -29.74 5.17
N GLY A 371 -23.14 -29.94 3.89
CA GLY A 371 -24.35 -29.35 3.30
C GLY A 371 -24.38 -27.81 3.23
N CYS A 372 -23.23 -27.14 3.17
CA CYS A 372 -23.16 -25.67 3.02
C CYS A 372 -23.13 -25.23 1.55
N ARG A 373 -23.55 -23.99 1.27
CA ARG A 373 -23.57 -23.39 -0.07
C ARG A 373 -23.20 -21.91 -0.05
N ASP A 374 -22.56 -21.44 -1.12
CA ASP A 374 -22.26 -20.03 -1.37
C ASP A 374 -21.73 -19.28 -0.14
N SER A 375 -20.84 -19.90 0.64
CA SER A 375 -20.41 -19.37 1.94
C SER A 375 -18.89 -19.26 2.02
N LEU A 376 -18.41 -18.28 2.79
CA LEU A 376 -17.01 -18.12 3.15
C LEU A 376 -16.82 -18.60 4.59
N LEU A 377 -16.02 -19.63 4.78
CA LEU A 377 -15.78 -20.26 6.09
C LEU A 377 -14.28 -20.20 6.39
N ARG A 378 -13.93 -19.45 7.44
CA ARG A 378 -12.53 -19.17 7.77
C ARG A 378 -12.26 -19.38 9.25
N SER A 379 -11.23 -20.16 9.54
CA SER A 379 -10.66 -20.36 10.88
C SER A 379 -9.20 -19.91 10.91
N GLU A 380 -8.83 -19.11 11.93
CA GLU A 380 -7.44 -18.71 12.20
C GLU A 380 -6.80 -19.53 13.33
N GLY A 381 -7.55 -20.43 13.98
CA GLY A 381 -6.98 -21.23 15.05
C GLY A 381 -7.76 -22.46 15.48
N ARG A 382 -9.09 -22.39 15.65
CA ARG A 382 -9.89 -23.50 16.18
C ARG A 382 -10.64 -24.22 15.07
N LEU A 383 -10.93 -25.51 15.25
CA LEU A 383 -11.83 -26.22 14.33
C LEU A 383 -13.18 -25.50 14.22
N LEU A 384 -13.54 -25.11 13.00
CA LEU A 384 -14.83 -24.54 12.65
C LEU A 384 -15.70 -25.61 11.97
N ALA A 385 -16.76 -26.05 12.63
CA ALA A 385 -17.73 -26.98 12.05
C ALA A 385 -18.98 -26.24 11.57
N CYS A 386 -19.30 -26.36 10.28
CA CYS A 386 -20.42 -25.68 9.62
C CYS A 386 -21.35 -26.68 8.95
N VAL A 387 -22.63 -26.64 9.33
CA VAL A 387 -23.65 -27.57 8.82
C VAL A 387 -24.83 -26.78 8.28
N GLY A 388 -25.21 -27.01 7.02
CA GLY A 388 -26.42 -26.45 6.41
C GLY A 388 -26.43 -24.94 6.24
N LEU A 389 -25.26 -24.29 6.15
CA LEU A 389 -25.15 -22.84 6.02
C LEU A 389 -25.23 -22.39 4.57
N GLU A 390 -25.93 -21.28 4.31
CA GLU A 390 -26.05 -20.70 2.97
C GLU A 390 -25.83 -19.19 3.00
N ASN A 391 -25.04 -18.68 2.05
CA ASN A 391 -24.82 -17.24 1.85
C ASN A 391 -24.21 -16.51 3.07
N LEU A 392 -23.39 -17.20 3.87
CA LEU A 392 -22.77 -16.66 5.08
C LEU A 392 -21.26 -16.44 4.93
N ALA A 393 -20.75 -15.46 5.65
CA ALA A 393 -19.36 -15.37 6.05
C ALA A 393 -19.28 -15.79 7.53
N VAL A 394 -18.55 -16.86 7.81
CA VAL A 394 -18.22 -17.32 9.15
C VAL A 394 -16.72 -17.23 9.35
N VAL A 395 -16.29 -16.34 10.24
CA VAL A 395 -14.88 -16.01 10.43
C VAL A 395 -14.54 -16.11 11.90
N GLU A 396 -13.70 -17.08 12.25
CA GLU A 396 -13.16 -17.30 13.58
C GLU A 396 -11.75 -16.72 13.69
N THR A 397 -11.54 -15.86 14.69
CA THR A 397 -10.24 -15.44 15.20
C THR A 397 -10.11 -15.82 16.66
N ALA A 398 -8.90 -15.74 17.21
CA ALA A 398 -8.59 -16.19 18.56
C ALA A 398 -9.46 -15.58 19.67
N ASP A 399 -10.02 -14.40 19.45
CA ASP A 399 -10.83 -13.59 20.37
C ASP A 399 -12.28 -13.35 19.91
N ALA A 400 -12.61 -13.58 18.64
CA ALA A 400 -13.90 -13.17 18.09
C ALA A 400 -14.38 -14.13 16.99
N VAL A 401 -15.69 -14.30 16.90
CA VAL A 401 -16.34 -15.01 15.79
C VAL A 401 -17.35 -14.06 15.15
N LEU A 402 -17.25 -13.86 13.84
CA LEU A 402 -18.28 -13.22 13.06
C LEU A 402 -19.09 -14.28 12.32
N VAL A 403 -20.41 -14.16 12.42
CA VAL A 403 -21.36 -14.84 11.55
C VAL A 403 -22.25 -13.76 10.95
N ALA A 404 -22.18 -13.59 9.64
CA ALA A 404 -22.98 -12.61 8.93
C ALA A 404 -23.38 -13.14 7.56
N ASN A 405 -24.48 -12.64 7.00
CA ASN A 405 -24.66 -12.74 5.56
C ASN A 405 -23.48 -12.03 4.89
N LYS A 406 -22.85 -12.67 3.90
CA LYS A 406 -21.60 -12.18 3.30
C LYS A 406 -21.73 -10.81 2.62
N ASN A 407 -22.97 -10.38 2.31
CA ASN A 407 -23.29 -9.06 1.73
C ASN A 407 -23.63 -7.97 2.77
N SER A 408 -23.59 -8.26 4.08
CA SER A 408 -24.05 -7.34 5.13
C SER A 408 -22.97 -6.39 5.67
N ASP A 409 -22.26 -5.70 4.78
CA ASP A 409 -21.14 -4.81 5.15
C ASP A 409 -21.54 -3.72 6.14
N GLN A 410 -22.73 -3.14 5.98
CA GLN A 410 -23.25 -2.12 6.89
C GLN A 410 -23.45 -2.64 8.31
N GLY A 411 -23.91 -3.89 8.46
CA GLY A 411 -24.08 -4.52 9.77
C GLY A 411 -22.75 -4.69 10.51
N ILE A 412 -21.70 -5.07 9.78
CA ILE A 412 -20.35 -5.23 10.33
C ILE A 412 -19.80 -3.87 10.78
N ARG A 413 -19.94 -2.81 9.97
CA ARG A 413 -19.54 -1.45 10.35
C ARG A 413 -20.22 -0.99 11.66
N GLU A 414 -21.51 -1.28 11.82
CA GLU A 414 -22.24 -0.94 13.05
C GLU A 414 -21.77 -1.74 14.27
N ILE A 415 -21.40 -3.03 14.10
CA ILE A 415 -20.79 -3.82 15.18
C ILE A 415 -19.45 -3.20 15.59
N VAL A 416 -18.55 -2.93 14.65
CA VAL A 416 -17.24 -2.32 14.93
C VAL A 416 -17.41 -0.99 15.65
N LYS A 417 -18.33 -0.13 15.19
CA LYS A 417 -18.64 1.15 15.84
C LYS A 417 -19.06 0.97 17.31
N ARG A 418 -19.90 -0.03 17.61
CA ARG A 418 -20.30 -0.34 18.99
C ARG A 418 -19.14 -0.90 19.83
N LEU A 419 -18.32 -1.79 19.26
CA LEU A 419 -17.12 -2.30 19.93
C LEU A 419 -16.18 -1.15 20.32
N SER A 420 -15.91 -0.23 19.39
CA SER A 420 -15.10 0.97 19.65
C SER A 420 -15.72 1.87 20.72
N ALA A 421 -17.04 2.12 20.66
CA ALA A 421 -17.75 2.93 21.66
C ALA A 421 -17.69 2.31 23.07
N LEU A 422 -17.68 0.99 23.15
CA LEU A 422 -17.51 0.23 24.39
C LEU A 422 -16.04 0.02 24.78
N ARG A 423 -15.09 0.58 24.02
CA ARG A 423 -13.62 0.43 24.21
C ARG A 423 -13.19 -1.03 24.32
N ARG A 424 -13.85 -1.89 23.54
CA ARG A 424 -13.56 -3.32 23.50
C ARG A 424 -12.26 -3.59 22.74
N PRO A 425 -11.37 -4.46 23.25
CA PRO A 425 -10.09 -4.74 22.61
C PRO A 425 -10.25 -5.39 21.22
N GLU A 426 -11.35 -6.09 20.97
CA GLU A 426 -11.62 -6.75 19.68
C GLU A 426 -11.89 -5.74 18.54
N ALA A 427 -12.11 -4.45 18.84
CA ALA A 427 -12.13 -3.42 17.79
C ALA A 427 -10.71 -3.04 17.34
N THR A 428 -9.76 -3.04 18.27
CA THR A 428 -8.49 -2.33 18.12
C THR A 428 -7.33 -3.26 17.84
N ARG A 429 -7.28 -4.45 18.46
CA ARG A 429 -6.13 -5.37 18.41
C ARG A 429 -6.50 -6.84 18.40
N HIS A 430 -5.56 -7.66 17.95
CA HIS A 430 -5.61 -9.12 18.07
C HIS A 430 -4.97 -9.58 19.38
N LEU A 431 -5.31 -10.79 19.84
CA LEU A 431 -4.59 -11.39 20.99
C LEU A 431 -3.13 -11.67 20.69
N ASN A 432 -2.79 -11.90 19.42
CA ASN A 432 -1.42 -12.09 18.95
C ASN A 432 -0.93 -10.80 18.29
N GLU A 433 0.16 -10.25 18.80
CA GLU A 433 0.73 -9.00 18.33
C GLU A 433 2.20 -9.17 17.97
N LYS A 434 2.58 -8.76 16.75
CA LYS A 434 3.98 -8.69 16.33
C LYS A 434 4.65 -7.42 16.86
N ARG A 435 5.94 -7.53 17.17
CA ARG A 435 6.80 -6.45 17.66
C ARG A 435 8.19 -6.55 17.02
N PRO A 436 8.99 -5.47 16.99
CA PRO A 436 10.33 -5.51 16.40
C PRO A 436 11.27 -6.55 17.04
N TRP A 437 11.04 -6.91 18.31
CA TRP A 437 11.80 -7.92 19.04
C TRP A 437 11.25 -9.35 18.91
N GLY A 438 10.08 -9.54 18.28
CA GLY A 438 9.39 -10.83 18.23
C GLY A 438 7.87 -10.68 18.22
N SER A 439 7.17 -11.35 19.13
CA SER A 439 5.72 -11.25 19.26
C SER A 439 5.26 -11.61 20.67
N PHE A 440 4.03 -11.27 21.01
CA PHE A 440 3.35 -11.83 22.16
C PHE A 440 1.93 -12.25 21.83
N LYS A 441 1.43 -13.25 22.55
CA LYS A 441 0.06 -13.71 22.50
C LYS A 441 -0.55 -13.69 23.90
N VAL A 442 -1.67 -12.99 24.08
CA VAL A 442 -2.47 -13.12 25.31
C VAL A 442 -3.17 -14.48 25.29
N LEU A 443 -2.83 -15.33 26.25
CA LEU A 443 -3.39 -16.69 26.39
C LEU A 443 -4.66 -16.67 27.24
N MET A 444 -4.70 -15.83 28.27
CA MET A 444 -5.82 -15.71 29.20
C MET A 444 -5.80 -14.35 29.89
N GLU A 445 -6.95 -13.76 30.12
CA GLU A 445 -7.10 -12.51 30.88
C GLU A 445 -8.39 -12.59 31.71
N ASN A 446 -8.29 -12.31 33.01
CA ASN A 446 -9.38 -12.33 33.97
C ASN A 446 -9.16 -11.22 35.01
N PRO A 447 -10.18 -10.88 35.82
CA PRO A 447 -9.98 -9.95 36.93
C PRO A 447 -8.80 -10.38 37.82
N GLY A 448 -7.80 -9.50 37.94
CA GLY A 448 -6.62 -9.70 38.78
C GLY A 448 -5.41 -10.37 38.10
N PHE A 449 -5.55 -10.99 36.92
CA PHE A 449 -4.41 -11.60 36.23
C PHE A 449 -4.51 -11.68 34.70
N LYS A 450 -3.35 -11.73 34.04
CA LYS A 450 -3.21 -11.88 32.59
C LYS A 450 -2.01 -12.76 32.27
N ILE A 451 -2.19 -13.72 31.38
CA ILE A 451 -1.15 -14.65 30.94
C ILE A 451 -0.82 -14.37 29.48
N LYS A 452 0.45 -14.22 29.17
CA LYS A 452 0.97 -14.07 27.81
C LYS A 452 2.02 -15.12 27.49
N GLU A 453 2.07 -15.50 26.23
CA GLU A 453 3.25 -16.11 25.62
C GLU A 453 4.04 -15.01 24.92
N LEU A 454 5.30 -14.83 25.28
CA LEU A 454 6.28 -13.99 24.59
C LEU A 454 7.16 -14.89 23.72
N VAL A 455 7.34 -14.52 22.46
CA VAL A 455 8.24 -15.18 21.50
C VAL A 455 9.27 -14.15 21.06
N ILE A 456 10.51 -14.26 21.54
CA ILE A 456 11.58 -13.29 21.29
C ILE A 456 12.51 -13.85 20.20
N ASN A 457 12.64 -13.09 19.11
CA ASN A 457 13.51 -13.45 17.99
C ASN A 457 14.98 -13.51 18.42
N VAL A 458 15.83 -14.16 17.62
CA VAL A 458 17.28 -14.21 17.87
C VAL A 458 17.84 -12.79 17.87
N GLY A 459 18.56 -12.40 18.93
CA GLY A 459 19.05 -11.03 19.14
C GLY A 459 17.97 -10.01 19.55
N GLY A 460 16.71 -10.43 19.65
CA GLY A 460 15.60 -9.59 20.09
C GLY A 460 15.70 -9.23 21.57
N ARG A 461 15.30 -8.00 21.90
CA ARG A 461 15.21 -7.51 23.28
C ARG A 461 14.05 -6.55 23.47
N LEU A 462 13.41 -6.62 24.62
CA LEU A 462 12.43 -5.62 25.04
C LEU A 462 13.13 -4.30 25.43
N SER A 463 12.39 -3.20 25.40
CA SER A 463 12.85 -1.91 25.95
C SER A 463 13.08 -2.04 27.46
N LEU A 464 13.96 -1.22 28.04
CA LEU A 464 14.06 -1.18 29.50
C LEU A 464 12.82 -0.48 30.02
N GLN A 465 12.07 -1.15 30.89
CA GLN A 465 10.75 -0.69 31.28
C GLN A 465 10.44 -0.99 32.75
N SER A 466 9.40 -0.36 33.28
CA SER A 466 8.80 -0.65 34.59
C SER A 466 7.29 -0.55 34.48
N HIS A 467 6.57 -1.14 35.44
CA HIS A 467 5.12 -1.05 35.54
C HIS A 467 4.73 -0.71 36.99
N GLN A 468 3.72 0.13 37.21
CA GLN A 468 3.39 0.65 38.53
C GLN A 468 2.35 -0.20 39.25
N HIS A 469 1.39 -0.79 38.52
CA HIS A 469 0.18 -1.36 39.10
C HIS A 469 0.14 -2.90 39.12
N ARG A 470 1.16 -3.56 38.58
CA ARG A 470 1.23 -5.02 38.49
C ARG A 470 2.58 -5.58 38.90
N THR A 471 2.60 -6.89 39.01
CA THR A 471 3.79 -7.73 39.16
C THR A 471 3.78 -8.75 38.04
N GLU A 472 4.95 -9.26 37.66
CA GLU A 472 5.04 -10.25 36.60
C GLU A 472 5.86 -11.46 37.06
N HIS A 473 5.52 -12.63 36.56
CA HIS A 473 6.31 -13.85 36.73
C HIS A 473 6.58 -14.45 35.36
N TRP A 474 7.87 -14.59 35.03
CA TRP A 474 8.31 -15.04 33.72
C TRP A 474 8.87 -16.45 33.84
N VAL A 475 8.37 -17.38 33.01
CA VAL A 475 8.84 -18.76 32.93
C VAL A 475 9.40 -19.01 31.54
N VAL A 476 10.68 -19.37 31.45
CA VAL A 476 11.29 -19.72 30.16
C VAL A 476 10.83 -21.10 29.74
N VAL A 477 10.04 -21.19 28.66
CA VAL A 477 9.58 -22.46 28.10
C VAL A 477 10.67 -23.10 27.24
N SER A 478 11.33 -22.31 26.40
CA SER A 478 12.41 -22.78 25.53
C SER A 478 13.39 -21.66 25.19
N GLY A 479 14.67 -21.98 25.02
CA GLY A 479 15.72 -21.01 24.70
C GLY A 479 16.46 -20.50 25.94
N LYS A 480 17.21 -19.40 25.77
CA LYS A 480 18.03 -18.78 26.82
C LYS A 480 17.70 -17.30 26.95
N ALA A 481 17.17 -16.90 28.09
CA ALA A 481 16.88 -15.52 28.42
C ALA A 481 18.05 -14.87 29.14
N ARG A 482 18.32 -13.60 28.84
CA ARG A 482 19.01 -12.67 29.74
C ARG A 482 17.96 -11.71 30.30
N VAL A 483 17.82 -11.70 31.61
CA VAL A 483 16.86 -10.83 32.32
C VAL A 483 17.63 -9.80 33.11
N THR A 484 17.30 -8.53 32.92
CA THR A 484 17.72 -7.45 33.81
C THR A 484 16.58 -7.14 34.76
N ARG A 485 16.86 -7.02 36.06
CA ARG A 485 15.91 -6.65 37.12
C ARG A 485 16.62 -5.74 38.13
N GLY A 486 16.30 -4.45 38.10
CA GLY A 486 17.06 -3.43 38.82
C GLY A 486 18.52 -3.41 38.34
N ASP A 487 19.45 -3.61 39.27
CA ASP A 487 20.88 -3.69 38.98
C ASP A 487 21.38 -5.13 38.73
N GLU A 488 20.49 -6.13 38.86
CA GLU A 488 20.83 -7.53 38.67
C GLU A 488 20.62 -7.96 37.22
N VAL A 489 21.54 -8.79 36.72
CA VAL A 489 21.41 -9.47 35.42
C VAL A 489 21.54 -10.97 35.64
N GLU A 490 20.52 -11.72 35.25
CA GLU A 490 20.47 -13.16 35.37
C GLU A 490 20.25 -13.83 34.00
N PHE A 491 20.74 -15.06 33.86
CA PHE A 491 20.49 -15.89 32.68
C PHE A 491 19.59 -17.06 33.06
N LEU A 492 18.48 -17.19 32.34
CA LEU A 492 17.50 -18.25 32.57
C LEU A 492 17.45 -19.18 31.37
N SER A 493 17.47 -20.48 31.63
CA SER A 493 17.29 -21.56 30.67
C SER A 493 15.87 -22.14 30.80
N SER A 494 15.54 -23.08 29.92
CA SER A 494 14.22 -23.73 29.91
C SER A 494 13.85 -24.30 31.29
N ASN A 495 12.58 -24.11 31.68
CA ASN A 495 12.00 -24.45 32.97
C ASN A 495 12.52 -23.63 34.18
N GLN A 496 13.30 -22.57 33.95
CA GLN A 496 13.64 -21.60 34.99
C GLN A 496 12.71 -20.38 34.92
N SER A 497 12.56 -19.69 36.04
CA SER A 497 11.65 -18.55 36.15
C SER A 497 12.22 -17.41 36.98
N THR A 498 11.55 -16.26 36.89
CA THR A 498 11.89 -15.06 37.65
C THR A 498 10.64 -14.25 37.96
N TYR A 499 10.71 -13.50 39.06
CA TYR A 499 9.68 -12.58 39.51
C TYR A 499 10.13 -11.13 39.27
N ILE A 500 9.22 -10.32 38.72
CA ILE A 500 9.41 -8.92 38.39
C ILE A 500 8.47 -8.09 39.29
N PRO A 501 9.02 -7.41 40.31
CA PRO A 501 8.22 -6.56 41.19
C PRO A 501 7.71 -5.29 40.49
N ALA A 502 6.62 -4.72 41.00
CA ALA A 502 6.16 -3.39 40.61
C ALA A 502 7.26 -2.33 40.82
N ASN A 503 7.30 -1.31 39.96
CA ASN A 503 8.25 -0.19 39.97
C ASN A 503 9.73 -0.57 39.79
N VAL A 504 10.05 -1.84 39.59
CA VAL A 504 11.42 -2.28 39.32
C VAL A 504 11.68 -2.25 37.82
N ARG A 505 12.76 -1.56 37.40
CA ARG A 505 13.22 -1.56 36.02
C ARG A 505 13.60 -2.96 35.59
N HIS A 506 13.11 -3.42 34.45
CA HIS A 506 13.37 -4.76 33.95
C HIS A 506 13.46 -4.81 32.43
N ARG A 507 14.13 -5.85 31.93
CA ARG A 507 14.29 -6.12 30.48
C ARG A 507 14.43 -7.63 30.24
N LEU A 508 13.77 -8.12 29.19
CA LEU A 508 13.93 -9.48 28.67
C LEU A 508 14.69 -9.45 27.34
N GLU A 509 15.69 -10.30 27.19
CA GLU A 509 16.50 -10.43 25.98
C GLU A 509 16.71 -11.90 25.60
N ASN A 510 16.72 -12.19 24.30
CA ASN A 510 17.13 -13.49 23.81
C ASN A 510 18.66 -13.57 23.72
N ALA A 511 19.26 -14.37 24.61
CA ALA A 511 20.71 -14.59 24.68
C ALA A 511 21.14 -15.91 24.00
N GLY A 512 20.22 -16.59 23.33
CA GLY A 512 20.45 -17.86 22.65
C GLY A 512 20.48 -17.74 21.13
N PRO A 513 20.93 -18.82 20.44
CA PRO A 513 20.93 -18.90 18.98
C PRO A 513 19.57 -19.27 18.39
N ASN A 514 18.58 -19.62 19.23
CA ASN A 514 17.23 -20.01 18.85
C ASN A 514 16.21 -19.01 19.40
N VAL A 515 15.00 -19.01 18.85
CA VAL A 515 13.89 -18.22 19.39
C VAL A 515 13.64 -18.57 20.85
N LEU A 516 13.49 -17.54 21.69
CA LEU A 516 13.18 -17.65 23.10
C LEU A 516 11.67 -17.60 23.30
N ARG A 517 11.10 -18.56 24.04
CA ARG A 517 9.68 -18.55 24.44
C ARG A 517 9.57 -18.39 25.95
N VAL A 518 8.74 -17.46 26.39
CA VAL A 518 8.49 -17.16 27.80
C VAL A 518 7.00 -17.07 28.06
N ILE A 519 6.53 -17.68 29.15
CA ILE A 519 5.19 -17.42 29.67
C ILE A 519 5.31 -16.32 30.72
N GLU A 520 4.61 -15.21 30.48
CA GLU A 520 4.49 -14.09 31.40
C GLU A 520 3.13 -14.18 32.10
N VAL A 521 3.14 -14.25 33.44
CA VAL A 521 1.94 -14.15 34.27
C VAL A 521 1.97 -12.80 34.96
N GLN A 522 1.06 -11.92 34.61
CA GLN A 522 0.87 -10.61 35.22
C GLN A 522 -0.21 -10.69 36.30
N CYS A 523 0.05 -10.13 37.46
CA CYS A 523 -0.88 -10.08 38.60
C CYS A 523 -0.99 -8.65 39.14
N GLY A 524 -2.21 -8.12 39.26
CA GLY A 524 -2.45 -6.76 39.72
C GLY A 524 -3.87 -6.26 39.47
N ASN A 525 -4.16 -5.06 39.99
CA ASN A 525 -5.49 -4.43 39.86
C ASN A 525 -5.67 -3.74 38.49
N TYR A 526 -4.58 -3.47 37.79
CA TYR A 526 -4.56 -2.89 36.45
C TYR A 526 -3.48 -3.57 35.60
N LEU A 527 -3.86 -4.05 34.41
CA LEU A 527 -3.02 -4.88 33.53
C LEU A 527 -2.93 -4.32 32.10
N GLY A 528 -3.21 -3.01 31.97
CA GLY A 528 -3.07 -2.28 30.71
C GLY A 528 -1.62 -2.15 30.28
N GLU A 529 -1.38 -2.04 28.97
CA GLU A 529 -0.03 -1.84 28.41
C GLU A 529 0.48 -0.40 28.61
N ASP A 530 -0.43 0.53 28.89
CA ASP A 530 -0.22 1.94 29.23
C ASP A 530 0.35 2.14 30.65
N ASP A 531 0.30 1.12 31.51
CA ASP A 531 1.02 1.08 32.80
C ASP A 531 2.56 0.97 32.62
N ILE A 532 3.04 0.75 31.39
CA ILE A 532 4.45 0.55 31.11
C ILE A 532 5.17 1.88 30.88
N GLU A 533 6.03 2.26 31.83
CA GLU A 533 7.00 3.34 31.67
C GLU A 533 8.29 2.82 31.01
N ARG A 534 8.78 3.50 29.98
CA ARG A 534 9.98 3.08 29.22
C ARG A 534 11.15 4.02 29.51
N HIS A 535 12.25 3.45 29.99
CA HIS A 535 13.47 4.19 30.41
C HIS A 535 14.56 4.19 29.34
N ASP A 536 14.59 3.15 28.49
CA ASP A 536 15.48 3.05 27.33
C ASP A 536 14.74 2.30 26.22
N ASP A 537 14.10 3.07 25.33
CA ASP A 537 13.37 2.51 24.19
C ASP A 537 14.26 2.38 22.95
N VAL A 538 14.90 1.21 22.88
CA VAL A 538 15.71 0.78 21.74
C VAL A 538 14.92 0.60 20.44
N HIS A 539 13.57 0.71 20.49
CA HIS A 539 12.68 0.57 19.33
C HIS A 539 12.06 1.91 18.89
N GLY A 540 12.36 3.02 19.56
CA GLY A 540 11.98 4.39 19.14
C GLY A 540 10.47 4.66 19.15
N ARG A 541 9.72 4.24 20.18
CA ARG A 541 8.31 4.66 20.35
C ARG A 541 8.33 6.08 20.88
N VAL A 542 7.64 6.98 20.21
CA VAL A 542 7.43 8.32 20.75
C VAL A 542 6.65 8.17 22.04
N THR A 543 7.19 8.70 23.14
CA THR A 543 6.50 8.89 24.42
C THR A 543 5.45 9.97 24.24
N ASN A 544 4.30 9.64 23.67
CA ASN A 544 3.12 10.50 23.70
C ASN A 544 1.97 9.76 24.36
N ASP A 545 2.09 9.60 25.68
CA ASP A 545 0.95 9.41 26.57
C ASP A 545 0.99 10.54 27.61
N ILE A 546 0.46 11.69 27.20
CA ILE A 546 -0.19 12.63 28.13
C ILE A 546 -1.57 12.90 27.53
N ASN A 547 -2.53 12.02 27.87
CA ASN A 547 -3.84 12.38 28.41
C ASN A 547 -4.65 11.14 28.80
#